data_AF-A0A7K1DZJ3-F1
#
_entry.id   AF-A0A7K1DZJ3-F1
#
_cell.length_a   1.000
_cell.length_b   1.000
_cell.length_c   1.000
_cell.angle_alpha   90.00
_cell.angle_beta   90.00
_cell.angle_gamma   90.00
#
_symmetry.space_group_name_H-M   'P 1'
#
loop_
_entity.id
_entity.type
_entity.pdbx_description
1 polymer ?
#
loop_
_entity_poly.entity_id
_entity_poly.type
_entity_poly.pdbx_seq_one_letter_code
_entity_poly.pdbx_strand_id
1 'polypeptide(L)'
;MSNYSANRTGRNSARTAWIVTAVIAAVAVVALVVVIVVAVSNTPAPGPTDSNPTVQPTNSPSGSSTATPTVTPTPSPSTSNSPTPTASPTTTPSGSSSPSGSSTPSPTPTVDPTIAWANSLYGTFAPLTATGQGNSHVAVPKGIKGALLTVTNNGADDQVFRVEVVNQFGKPMSRLVDVQGDYQGTVAYGLASLIGATPTTILITSAGNWSVEFAPVSTASMDLGQGTSNDVLLYGGGAGPMTVQSLTSGDFTMTSFAGSDPRPTELTSQTGWWTGQVDLPEGPLVLVINSDGAWNLQIGFITQ
;
A
#
# COMPACT_ATOMS: atom_id res chain seq x y z
N MET A 1 33.76 -27.83 61.03
CA MET A 1 34.30 -26.46 60.91
C MET A 1 34.73 -26.27 59.46
N SER A 2 34.15 -25.25 58.82
CA SER A 2 34.55 -24.53 57.59
C SER A 2 34.61 -25.27 56.24
N ASN A 3 33.54 -25.06 55.46
CA ASN A 3 33.52 -25.24 54.00
C ASN A 3 34.20 -24.07 53.29
N TYR A 4 34.92 -24.40 52.21
CA TYR A 4 35.59 -23.50 51.28
C TYR A 4 34.57 -22.69 50.46
N SER A 5 34.66 -21.35 50.50
CA SER A 5 33.94 -20.44 49.61
C SER A 5 34.75 -20.23 48.32
N ALA A 6 34.23 -20.69 47.18
CA ALA A 6 34.73 -20.30 45.87
C ALA A 6 33.87 -19.19 45.28
N ASN A 7 34.50 -18.03 45.12
CA ASN A 7 33.99 -16.83 44.47
C ASN A 7 33.75 -17.11 42.96
N ARG A 8 32.55 -16.83 42.43
CA ARG A 8 32.30 -16.68 40.98
C ARG A 8 31.62 -15.35 40.70
N THR A 9 32.42 -14.30 40.70
CA THR A 9 32.17 -13.08 39.93
C THR A 9 32.53 -13.34 38.46
N GLY A 10 31.67 -12.92 37.54
CA GLY A 10 32.03 -12.81 36.12
C GLY A 10 31.20 -13.62 35.13
N ARG A 11 29.89 -13.34 34.99
CA ARG A 11 29.14 -13.73 33.77
C ARG A 11 27.94 -12.86 33.40
N ASN A 12 27.85 -11.63 33.90
CA ASN A 12 26.67 -10.77 33.64
C ASN A 12 26.98 -9.50 32.83
N SER A 13 28.25 -9.09 32.67
CA SER A 13 28.57 -7.80 32.03
C SER A 13 28.48 -7.78 30.50
N ALA A 14 28.51 -8.92 29.81
CA ALA A 14 28.42 -8.96 28.34
C ALA A 14 26.97 -8.81 27.83
N ARG A 15 25.98 -9.23 28.62
CA ARG A 15 24.54 -9.19 28.24
C ARG A 15 23.93 -7.81 28.47
N THR A 16 24.45 -7.02 29.40
CA THR A 16 24.00 -5.64 29.62
C THR A 16 24.67 -4.66 28.66
N ALA A 17 25.91 -4.95 28.22
CA ALA A 17 26.65 -4.08 27.31
C ALA A 17 26.00 -3.97 25.92
N TRP A 18 25.54 -5.08 25.32
CA TRP A 18 24.95 -5.02 23.96
C TRP A 18 23.61 -4.29 23.92
N ILE A 19 22.79 -4.41 24.98
CA ILE A 19 21.49 -3.73 25.09
C ILE A 19 21.70 -2.22 25.22
N VAL A 20 22.66 -1.78 26.04
CA VAL A 20 22.98 -0.35 26.19
C VAL A 20 23.53 0.23 24.88
N THR A 21 24.36 -0.50 24.13
CA THR A 21 24.84 -0.05 22.82
C THR A 21 23.73 0.05 21.78
N ALA A 22 22.78 -0.89 21.75
CA ALA A 22 21.64 -0.86 20.84
C ALA A 22 20.68 0.32 21.13
N VAL A 23 20.41 0.59 22.41
CA VAL A 23 19.57 1.73 22.82
C VAL A 23 20.25 3.06 22.52
N ILE A 24 21.56 3.19 22.76
CA ILE A 24 22.31 4.42 22.43
C ILE A 24 22.35 4.66 20.91
N ALA A 25 22.52 3.60 20.10
CA ALA A 25 22.49 3.72 18.64
C ALA A 25 21.11 4.16 18.14
N ALA A 26 20.02 3.59 18.69
CA ALA A 26 18.66 4.00 18.34
C ALA A 26 18.37 5.47 18.71
N VAL A 27 18.79 5.91 19.90
CA VAL A 27 18.64 7.31 20.32
C VAL A 27 19.46 8.27 19.44
N ALA A 28 20.66 7.87 19.01
CA ALA A 28 21.48 8.68 18.12
C ALA A 28 20.87 8.83 16.71
N VAL A 29 20.26 7.77 16.17
CA VAL A 29 19.54 7.83 14.88
C VAL A 29 18.29 8.71 15.00
N VAL A 30 17.53 8.59 16.08
CA VAL A 30 16.35 9.44 16.33
C VAL A 30 16.74 10.91 16.45
N ALA A 31 17.80 11.23 17.20
CA ALA A 31 18.29 12.61 17.31
C ALA A 31 18.75 13.17 15.96
N LEU A 32 19.38 12.35 15.11
CA LEU A 32 19.81 12.77 13.77
C LEU A 32 18.62 13.08 12.85
N VAL A 33 17.57 12.25 12.88
CA VAL A 33 16.35 12.47 12.09
C VAL A 33 15.63 13.74 12.52
N VAL A 34 15.50 13.99 13.84
CA VAL A 34 14.88 15.21 14.37
C VAL A 34 15.66 16.46 13.94
N VAL A 35 16.99 16.43 13.97
CA VAL A 35 17.83 17.57 13.51
C VAL A 35 17.63 17.85 12.02
N ILE A 36 17.51 16.81 11.18
CA ILE A 36 17.26 16.97 9.75
C ILE A 36 15.87 17.57 9.49
N VAL A 37 14.84 17.08 10.19
CA VAL A 37 13.46 17.59 10.02
C VAL A 37 13.36 19.07 10.43
N VAL A 38 13.97 19.46 11.56
CA VAL A 38 13.98 20.86 12.01
C VAL A 38 14.79 21.77 11.08
N ALA A 39 15.84 21.26 10.44
CA ALA A 39 16.62 22.02 9.47
C ALA A 39 15.84 22.29 8.17
N VAL A 40 14.98 21.36 7.74
CA VAL A 40 14.14 21.53 6.54
C VAL A 40 12.91 22.40 6.81
N SER A 41 12.36 22.39 8.03
CA SER A 41 11.19 23.21 8.37
C SER A 41 11.48 24.70 8.57
N ASN A 42 12.76 25.10 8.68
CA ASN A 42 13.17 26.47 8.98
C ASN A 42 13.62 27.27 7.74
N THR A 43 13.38 26.81 6.51
CA THR A 43 13.60 27.63 5.31
C THR A 43 12.59 28.78 5.25
N PRO A 44 13.01 30.06 5.23
CA PRO A 44 12.09 31.18 5.10
C PRO A 44 11.35 31.13 3.77
N ALA A 45 10.02 31.25 3.82
CA ALA A 45 9.18 31.31 2.63
C ALA A 45 9.54 32.53 1.74
N PRO A 46 9.56 32.41 0.40
CA PRO A 46 9.73 33.54 -0.50
C PRO A 46 8.57 34.52 -0.31
N GLY A 47 8.88 35.81 -0.13
CA GLY A 47 7.90 36.85 0.17
C GLY A 47 6.85 37.06 -0.94
N PRO A 48 5.66 37.58 -0.60
CA PRO A 48 4.58 37.76 -1.57
C PRO A 48 4.95 38.82 -2.60
N THR A 49 4.89 38.44 -3.88
CA THR A 49 4.97 39.39 -4.99
C THR A 49 3.57 39.96 -5.22
N ASP A 50 3.43 41.26 -4.98
CA ASP A 50 2.19 42.02 -5.19
C ASP A 50 1.89 42.08 -6.70
N SER A 51 0.74 41.55 -7.12
CA SER A 51 0.28 41.63 -8.52
C SER A 51 -1.21 41.94 -8.54
N ASN A 52 -1.51 43.23 -8.56
CA ASN A 52 -2.83 43.81 -8.79
C ASN A 52 -3.23 43.67 -10.27
N PRO A 53 -4.30 42.94 -10.64
CA PRO A 53 -4.81 42.97 -12.00
C PRO A 53 -5.90 44.04 -12.14
N THR A 54 -5.57 45.09 -12.89
CA THR A 54 -6.53 46.09 -13.37
C THR A 54 -7.44 45.47 -14.44
N VAL A 55 -8.76 45.52 -14.21
CA VAL A 55 -9.79 45.05 -15.15
C VAL A 55 -9.98 46.06 -16.27
N GLN A 56 -9.90 45.63 -17.54
CA GLN A 56 -10.34 46.41 -18.70
C GLN A 56 -11.39 45.60 -19.48
N PRO A 57 -12.63 46.11 -19.69
CA PRO A 57 -13.60 45.45 -20.56
C PRO A 57 -13.37 45.86 -22.02
N THR A 58 -13.39 44.92 -22.96
CA THR A 58 -13.50 45.25 -24.39
C THR A 58 -14.32 44.19 -25.12
N ASN A 59 -15.15 44.69 -26.03
CA ASN A 59 -16.31 44.06 -26.64
C ASN A 59 -16.00 42.96 -27.67
N SER A 60 -16.97 42.03 -27.79
CA SER A 60 -17.29 41.11 -28.90
C SER A 60 -17.58 41.85 -30.23
N PRO A 61 -17.78 41.24 -31.43
CA PRO A 61 -17.68 39.83 -31.90
C PRO A 61 -16.87 39.64 -33.22
N SER A 62 -16.69 38.40 -33.68
CA SER A 62 -17.00 37.92 -35.06
C SER A 62 -16.17 36.69 -35.43
N GLY A 63 -16.83 35.68 -36.02
CA GLY A 63 -16.28 34.35 -36.25
C GLY A 63 -15.37 34.22 -37.47
N SER A 64 -14.81 33.03 -37.64
CA SER A 64 -14.59 32.41 -38.95
C SER A 64 -14.20 30.94 -38.77
N SER A 65 -14.61 30.18 -39.76
CA SER A 65 -14.64 28.73 -39.94
C SER A 65 -13.27 28.03 -40.06
N THR A 66 -13.27 26.75 -39.67
CA THR A 66 -12.75 25.59 -40.42
C THR A 66 -11.29 25.58 -40.90
N ALA A 67 -10.51 24.64 -40.36
CA ALA A 67 -9.65 23.78 -41.18
C ALA A 67 -9.36 22.44 -40.46
N THR A 68 -9.89 21.37 -41.04
CA THR A 68 -9.57 19.96 -40.73
C THR A 68 -8.20 19.63 -41.32
N PRO A 69 -7.24 19.06 -40.57
CA PRO A 69 -6.01 18.56 -41.17
C PRO A 69 -6.25 17.21 -41.87
N THR A 70 -5.96 17.21 -43.17
CA THR A 70 -5.99 16.08 -44.10
C THR A 70 -4.93 15.03 -43.76
N VAL A 71 -5.35 13.78 -43.61
CA VAL A 71 -4.49 12.59 -43.55
C VAL A 71 -3.83 12.34 -44.91
N THR A 72 -2.50 12.23 -44.94
CA THR A 72 -1.74 11.79 -46.11
C THR A 72 -1.35 10.31 -45.95
N PRO A 73 -1.84 9.39 -46.79
CA PRO A 73 -1.39 8.00 -46.77
C PRO A 73 0.00 7.88 -47.43
N THR A 74 0.94 7.23 -46.73
CA THR A 74 2.24 6.85 -47.31
C THR A 74 2.09 5.48 -48.00
N PRO A 75 2.52 5.33 -49.27
CA PRO A 75 2.45 4.06 -49.98
C PRO A 75 3.52 3.06 -49.52
N SER A 76 3.09 1.81 -49.34
CA SER A 76 3.93 0.61 -49.38
C SER A 76 4.33 0.34 -50.84
N PRO A 77 5.59 -0.03 -51.13
CA PRO A 77 5.84 -1.44 -51.47
C PRO A 77 7.26 -1.93 -51.11
N SER A 78 7.42 -3.24 -50.93
CA SER A 78 8.26 -4.06 -51.83
C SER A 78 8.33 -5.51 -51.34
N THR A 79 7.75 -6.39 -52.14
CA THR A 79 7.98 -7.84 -52.15
C THR A 79 9.33 -8.13 -52.79
N SER A 80 10.20 -8.88 -52.12
CA SER A 80 11.37 -9.50 -52.76
C SER A 80 11.45 -10.97 -52.40
N ASN A 81 11.68 -11.76 -53.45
CA ASN A 81 11.50 -13.20 -53.53
C ASN A 81 12.71 -13.99 -52.98
N SER A 82 12.40 -15.13 -52.33
CA SER A 82 12.90 -16.52 -52.59
C SER A 82 14.11 -16.69 -53.53
N PRO A 83 15.12 -17.56 -53.25
CA PRO A 83 14.96 -19.03 -53.12
C PRO A 83 15.91 -19.65 -52.05
N THR A 84 16.04 -20.95 -51.72
CA THR A 84 15.75 -22.26 -52.33
C THR A 84 15.86 -23.31 -51.20
N PRO A 85 15.13 -24.44 -51.20
CA PRO A 85 15.29 -25.50 -50.22
C PRO A 85 16.50 -26.39 -50.58
N THR A 86 17.27 -26.81 -49.57
CA THR A 86 18.18 -27.96 -49.70
C THR A 86 17.78 -29.00 -48.66
N ALA A 87 17.19 -30.09 -49.15
CA ALA A 87 17.07 -31.34 -48.41
C ALA A 87 18.27 -32.21 -48.77
N SER A 88 18.91 -32.83 -47.77
CA SER A 88 19.39 -34.20 -47.91
C SER A 88 19.63 -34.82 -46.53
N PRO A 89 19.26 -36.10 -46.33
CA PRO A 89 19.19 -36.74 -45.02
C PRO A 89 20.52 -37.40 -44.65
N THR A 90 20.76 -37.60 -43.36
CA THR A 90 21.66 -38.66 -42.90
C THR A 90 21.08 -39.30 -41.65
N THR A 91 20.58 -40.52 -41.85
CA THR A 91 20.13 -41.45 -40.82
C THR A 91 21.34 -42.08 -40.15
N THR A 92 21.50 -41.86 -38.85
CA THR A 92 22.36 -42.70 -38.01
C THR A 92 21.52 -43.24 -36.85
N PRO A 93 21.22 -44.56 -36.80
CA PRO A 93 20.58 -45.15 -35.65
C PRO A 93 21.65 -45.48 -34.61
N SER A 94 21.76 -44.66 -33.57
CA SER A 94 22.52 -45.05 -32.37
C SER A 94 21.52 -45.35 -31.26
N GLY A 95 21.25 -46.65 -31.11
CA GLY A 95 20.51 -47.17 -29.97
C GLY A 95 21.24 -46.86 -28.68
N SER A 96 20.55 -46.17 -27.77
CA SER A 96 20.82 -46.25 -26.34
C SER A 96 19.52 -45.93 -25.64
N SER A 97 18.72 -46.97 -25.42
CA SER A 97 17.58 -46.96 -24.51
C SER A 97 18.08 -46.72 -23.08
N SER A 98 18.32 -45.44 -22.76
CA SER A 98 18.44 -45.00 -21.37
C SER A 98 17.04 -45.02 -20.77
N PRO A 99 16.81 -45.66 -19.60
CA PRO A 99 15.51 -45.66 -18.97
C PRO A 99 15.08 -44.21 -18.73
N SER A 100 13.95 -43.84 -19.34
CA SER A 100 13.27 -42.57 -19.12
C SER A 100 13.11 -42.39 -17.62
N GLY A 101 13.93 -41.51 -17.03
CA GLY A 101 13.77 -41.07 -15.66
C GLY A 101 12.33 -40.62 -15.49
N SER A 102 11.61 -41.29 -14.60
CA SER A 102 10.29 -40.88 -14.16
C SER A 102 10.36 -39.40 -13.81
N SER A 103 9.65 -38.57 -14.56
CA SER A 103 9.52 -37.15 -14.27
C SER A 103 8.81 -37.05 -12.93
N THR A 104 9.57 -36.92 -11.84
CA THR A 104 9.05 -36.56 -10.53
C THR A 104 8.20 -35.32 -10.73
N PRO A 105 6.89 -35.33 -10.38
CA PRO A 105 6.06 -34.16 -10.56
C PRO A 105 6.70 -33.01 -9.79
N SER A 106 6.92 -31.89 -10.50
CA SER A 106 7.33 -30.64 -9.87
C SER A 106 6.34 -30.33 -8.75
N PRO A 107 6.78 -30.00 -7.53
CA PRO A 107 5.86 -29.65 -6.46
C PRO A 107 4.98 -28.49 -6.93
N THR A 108 3.67 -28.66 -6.85
CA THR A 108 2.72 -27.57 -7.03
C THR A 108 3.02 -26.51 -5.96
N PRO A 109 3.15 -25.22 -6.32
CA PRO A 109 3.37 -24.19 -5.32
C PRO A 109 2.24 -24.23 -4.29
N THR A 110 2.60 -24.41 -3.02
CA THR A 110 1.65 -24.33 -1.92
C THR A 110 1.38 -22.85 -1.67
N VAL A 111 0.16 -22.40 -1.95
CA VAL A 111 -0.27 -21.03 -1.66
C VAL A 111 -0.34 -20.86 -0.14
N ASP A 112 0.15 -19.74 0.38
CA ASP A 112 0.03 -19.40 1.80
C ASP A 112 -1.45 -19.45 2.24
N PRO A 113 -1.79 -20.09 3.38
CA PRO A 113 -3.18 -20.25 3.82
C PRO A 113 -3.89 -18.90 4.03
N THR A 114 -3.16 -17.86 4.44
CA THR A 114 -3.69 -16.50 4.63
C THR A 114 -4.05 -15.86 3.29
N ILE A 115 -3.21 -16.06 2.26
CA ILE A 115 -3.51 -15.65 0.88
C ILE A 115 -4.75 -16.39 0.35
N ALA A 116 -4.80 -17.71 0.55
CA ALA A 116 -5.94 -18.53 0.13
C ALA A 116 -7.25 -18.10 0.82
N TRP A 117 -7.18 -17.79 2.11
CA TRP A 117 -8.29 -17.23 2.88
C TRP A 117 -8.77 -15.89 2.31
N ALA A 118 -7.85 -14.94 2.08
CA ALA A 118 -8.19 -13.62 1.54
C ALA A 118 -8.82 -13.72 0.14
N ASN A 119 -8.27 -14.59 -0.72
CA ASN A 119 -8.83 -14.90 -2.04
C ASN A 119 -10.26 -15.43 -1.96
N SER A 120 -10.51 -16.37 -1.04
CA SER A 120 -11.83 -16.98 -0.86
C SER A 120 -12.86 -15.97 -0.35
N LEU A 121 -12.46 -15.09 0.57
CA LEU A 121 -13.37 -14.17 1.24
C LEU A 121 -13.66 -12.92 0.38
N TYR A 122 -12.62 -12.26 -0.12
CA TYR A 122 -12.72 -10.97 -0.80
C TYR A 122 -12.74 -11.06 -2.33
N GLY A 123 -12.36 -12.22 -2.87
CA GLY A 123 -12.27 -12.48 -4.30
C GLY A 123 -10.89 -12.15 -4.87
N THR A 124 -10.75 -12.43 -6.17
CA THR A 124 -9.54 -12.17 -6.95
C THR A 124 -9.89 -11.40 -8.22
N PHE A 125 -8.97 -10.56 -8.68
CA PHE A 125 -9.09 -9.80 -9.93
C PHE A 125 -7.70 -9.30 -10.35
N ALA A 126 -7.55 -8.92 -11.62
CA ALA A 126 -6.33 -8.27 -12.08
C ALA A 126 -6.28 -6.82 -11.58
N PRO A 127 -5.13 -6.31 -11.09
CA PRO A 127 -5.03 -4.93 -10.66
C PRO A 127 -5.49 -3.93 -11.73
N LEU A 128 -6.12 -2.85 -11.29
CA LEU A 128 -6.61 -1.78 -12.15
C LEU A 128 -6.14 -0.44 -11.63
N THR A 129 -5.53 0.37 -12.48
CA THR A 129 -5.14 1.74 -12.14
C THR A 129 -6.03 2.75 -12.85
N ALA A 130 -6.51 3.73 -12.10
CA ALA A 130 -7.17 4.92 -12.62
C ALA A 130 -6.36 6.15 -12.22
N THR A 131 -6.20 7.09 -13.16
CA THR A 131 -5.50 8.35 -12.93
C THR A 131 -6.36 9.51 -13.38
N GLY A 132 -6.17 10.68 -12.80
CA GLY A 132 -6.82 11.89 -13.27
C GLY A 132 -6.35 13.14 -12.56
N GLN A 133 -7.09 14.22 -12.78
CA GLN A 133 -6.89 15.52 -12.18
C GLN A 133 -8.24 16.06 -11.74
N GLY A 134 -8.27 16.79 -10.63
CA GLY A 134 -9.51 17.39 -10.14
C GLY A 134 -10.49 16.35 -9.59
N ASN A 135 -11.76 16.76 -9.46
CA ASN A 135 -12.82 15.86 -9.03
C ASN A 135 -13.14 14.82 -10.11
N SER A 136 -13.37 13.56 -9.70
CA SER A 136 -13.68 12.49 -10.65
C SER A 136 -14.45 11.33 -10.02
N HIS A 137 -15.05 10.52 -10.90
CA HIS A 137 -15.76 9.29 -10.56
C HIS A 137 -15.00 8.12 -11.18
N VAL A 138 -14.51 7.21 -10.34
CA VAL A 138 -13.83 5.98 -10.77
C VAL A 138 -14.73 4.79 -10.56
N ALA A 139 -15.01 4.05 -11.62
CA ALA A 139 -15.84 2.84 -11.54
C ALA A 139 -15.11 1.76 -10.73
N VAL A 140 -15.81 1.17 -9.77
CA VAL A 140 -15.31 0.02 -9.02
C VAL A 140 -15.41 -1.23 -9.90
N PRO A 141 -14.35 -2.07 -9.99
CA PRO A 141 -14.43 -3.34 -10.71
C PRO A 141 -15.62 -4.20 -10.26
N LYS A 142 -16.37 -4.75 -11.22
CA LYS A 142 -17.57 -5.55 -10.93
C LYS A 142 -17.20 -6.83 -10.19
N GLY A 143 -17.99 -7.19 -9.18
CA GLY A 143 -17.89 -8.49 -8.49
C GLY A 143 -16.82 -8.56 -7.41
N ILE A 144 -16.09 -7.47 -7.14
CA ILE A 144 -15.16 -7.44 -6.01
C ILE A 144 -15.93 -7.28 -4.70
N LYS A 145 -15.58 -8.08 -3.68
CA LYS A 145 -16.16 -7.96 -2.34
C LYS A 145 -15.32 -7.06 -1.45
N GLY A 146 -14.00 -7.09 -1.64
CA GLY A 146 -13.05 -6.16 -1.03
C GLY A 146 -11.82 -5.93 -1.91
N ALA A 147 -11.13 -4.83 -1.69
CA ALA A 147 -9.92 -4.46 -2.41
C ALA A 147 -9.01 -3.56 -1.57
N LEU A 148 -7.73 -3.57 -1.93
CA LEU A 148 -6.77 -2.54 -1.56
C LEU A 148 -6.84 -1.42 -2.59
N LEU A 149 -6.80 -0.19 -2.11
CA LEU A 149 -6.67 1.01 -2.93
C LEU A 149 -5.36 1.68 -2.54
N THR A 150 -4.35 1.58 -3.41
CA THR A 150 -3.15 2.40 -3.30
C THR A 150 -3.45 3.75 -3.95
N VAL A 151 -3.45 4.81 -3.14
CA VAL A 151 -3.90 6.13 -3.55
C VAL A 151 -2.76 7.13 -3.44
N THR A 152 -2.61 7.95 -4.48
CA THR A 152 -1.72 9.12 -4.46
C THR A 152 -2.48 10.38 -4.84
N ASN A 153 -2.15 11.49 -4.20
CA ASN A 153 -2.57 12.84 -4.56
C ASN A 153 -1.37 13.78 -4.52
N ASN A 154 -1.23 14.63 -5.53
CA ASN A 154 -0.26 15.72 -5.58
C ASN A 154 -1.02 17.04 -5.70
N GLY A 155 -1.47 17.57 -4.57
CA GLY A 155 -2.30 18.76 -4.47
C GLY A 155 -1.77 19.67 -3.36
N ALA A 156 -1.94 20.98 -3.52
CA ALA A 156 -1.41 21.94 -2.55
C ALA A 156 -1.91 21.68 -1.11
N ASP A 157 -1.05 21.92 -0.12
CA ASP A 157 -1.25 21.58 1.30
C ASP A 157 -2.56 22.05 1.93
N ASP A 158 -3.17 23.12 1.40
CA ASP A 158 -4.42 23.70 1.90
C ASP A 158 -5.68 23.20 1.17
N GLN A 159 -5.54 22.30 0.19
CA GLN A 159 -6.63 21.76 -0.61
C GLN A 159 -7.12 20.43 -0.07
N VAL A 160 -8.44 20.26 0.00
CA VAL A 160 -9.04 19.00 0.43
C VAL A 160 -8.76 17.90 -0.60
N PHE A 161 -8.26 16.76 -0.11
CA PHE A 161 -8.23 15.50 -0.84
C PHE A 161 -9.12 14.47 -0.15
N ARG A 162 -10.09 13.93 -0.90
CA ARG A 162 -11.06 12.98 -0.37
C ARG A 162 -11.33 11.83 -1.34
N VAL A 163 -11.38 10.63 -0.78
CA VAL A 163 -11.77 9.39 -1.48
C VAL A 163 -12.98 8.79 -0.76
N GLU A 164 -14.13 8.79 -1.44
CA GLU A 164 -15.40 8.29 -0.90
C GLU A 164 -15.97 7.18 -1.77
N VAL A 165 -16.50 6.15 -1.13
CA VAL A 165 -17.21 5.05 -1.78
C VAL A 165 -18.69 5.43 -1.83
N VAL A 166 -19.29 5.35 -3.03
CA VAL A 166 -20.72 5.56 -3.20
C VAL A 166 -21.39 4.37 -3.90
N ASN A 167 -22.67 4.20 -3.61
CA ASN A 167 -23.50 3.21 -4.30
C ASN A 167 -24.01 3.75 -5.66
N GLN A 168 -24.74 2.90 -6.38
CA GLN A 168 -25.35 3.22 -7.69
C GLN A 168 -26.29 4.43 -7.69
N PHE A 169 -26.75 4.89 -6.52
CA PHE A 169 -27.62 6.06 -6.36
C PHE A 169 -26.83 7.32 -5.96
N GLY A 170 -25.49 7.26 -5.93
CA GLY A 170 -24.63 8.36 -5.48
C GLY A 170 -24.63 8.57 -3.96
N LYS A 171 -25.20 7.64 -3.18
CA LYS A 171 -25.22 7.76 -1.71
C LYS A 171 -23.86 7.37 -1.14
N PRO A 172 -23.25 8.21 -0.25
CA PRO A 172 -22.06 7.84 0.50
C PRO A 172 -22.26 6.54 1.29
N MET A 173 -21.27 5.67 1.19
CA MET A 173 -21.21 4.40 1.91
C MET A 173 -20.07 4.38 2.91
N SER A 174 -18.90 4.84 2.50
CA SER A 174 -17.70 4.87 3.33
C SER A 174 -16.78 5.99 2.85
N ARG A 175 -16.05 6.61 3.77
CA ARG A 175 -14.98 7.55 3.47
C ARG A 175 -13.66 6.86 3.78
N LEU A 176 -12.79 6.77 2.78
CA LEU A 176 -11.53 6.04 2.87
C LEU A 176 -10.34 6.97 3.15
N VAL A 177 -10.38 8.17 2.57
CA VAL A 177 -9.36 9.22 2.76
C VAL A 177 -10.07 10.55 2.92
N ASP A 178 -9.64 11.37 3.89
CA ASP A 178 -10.13 12.74 4.14
C ASP A 178 -8.99 13.57 4.74
N VAL A 179 -8.16 14.14 3.88
CA VAL A 179 -6.96 14.89 4.28
C VAL A 179 -6.88 16.23 3.55
N GLN A 180 -5.89 17.05 3.89
CA GLN A 180 -5.50 18.23 3.12
C GLN A 180 -4.14 17.96 2.46
N GLY A 181 -3.97 18.44 1.24
CA GLY A 181 -2.69 18.38 0.53
C GLY A 181 -2.38 17.05 -0.13
N ASP A 182 -1.08 16.79 -0.21
CA ASP A 182 -0.52 15.57 -0.75
C ASP A 182 -0.95 14.34 0.06
N TYR A 183 -1.09 13.21 -0.63
CA TYR A 183 -1.40 11.95 0.00
C TYR A 183 -0.69 10.82 -0.72
N GLN A 184 -0.17 9.87 0.06
CA GLN A 184 0.28 8.57 -0.44
C GLN A 184 0.01 7.54 0.66
N GLY A 185 -0.75 6.50 0.34
CA GLY A 185 -1.07 5.44 1.28
C GLY A 185 -1.94 4.36 0.67
N THR A 186 -2.13 3.28 1.41
CA THR A 186 -3.00 2.16 1.03
C THR A 186 -4.18 2.10 1.98
N VAL A 187 -5.39 2.08 1.44
CA VAL A 187 -6.63 1.95 2.20
C VAL A 187 -7.38 0.70 1.77
N ALA A 188 -8.17 0.13 2.68
CA ALA A 188 -9.00 -1.02 2.38
C ALA A 188 -10.44 -0.61 2.13
N TYR A 189 -11.07 -1.29 1.18
CA TYR A 189 -12.49 -1.14 0.88
C TYR A 189 -13.17 -2.51 0.92
N GLY A 190 -14.42 -2.53 1.36
CA GLY A 190 -15.26 -3.73 1.34
C GLY A 190 -14.88 -4.82 2.35
N LEU A 191 -14.06 -4.50 3.37
CA LEU A 191 -13.68 -5.49 4.39
C LEU A 191 -14.84 -5.84 5.34
N ALA A 192 -15.70 -4.87 5.65
CA ALA A 192 -16.93 -5.08 6.40
C ALA A 192 -18.09 -5.41 5.44
N SER A 193 -18.97 -6.33 5.83
CA SER A 193 -20.16 -6.65 5.05
C SER A 193 -21.09 -5.43 4.99
N LEU A 194 -21.15 -4.77 3.84
CA LEU A 194 -22.06 -3.67 3.57
C LEU A 194 -23.44 -4.25 3.30
N ILE A 195 -24.24 -4.42 4.36
CA ILE A 195 -25.62 -4.89 4.22
C ILE A 195 -26.39 -3.91 3.31
N GLY A 196 -26.91 -4.40 2.20
CA GLY A 196 -27.98 -3.74 1.43
C GLY A 196 -27.55 -2.76 0.34
N ALA A 197 -26.27 -2.60 0.04
CA ALA A 197 -25.86 -1.80 -1.13
C ALA A 197 -24.55 -2.29 -1.73
N THR A 198 -24.53 -2.41 -3.07
CA THR A 198 -23.31 -2.69 -3.82
C THR A 198 -22.62 -1.35 -4.12
N PRO A 199 -21.44 -1.10 -3.55
CA PRO A 199 -20.58 -0.02 -4.01
C PRO A 199 -20.29 -0.13 -5.51
N THR A 200 -20.40 0.99 -6.21
CA THR A 200 -20.23 1.04 -7.68
C THR A 200 -19.17 2.02 -8.12
N THR A 201 -18.90 3.05 -7.31
CA THR A 201 -18.10 4.19 -7.71
C THR A 201 -17.27 4.70 -6.54
N ILE A 202 -16.02 5.05 -6.82
CA ILE A 202 -15.19 5.88 -5.96
C ILE A 202 -15.31 7.32 -6.44
N LEU A 203 -15.73 8.22 -5.55
CA LEU A 203 -15.68 9.66 -5.74
C LEU A 203 -14.34 10.18 -5.24
N ILE A 204 -13.66 10.90 -6.11
CA ILE A 204 -12.41 11.59 -5.81
C ILE A 204 -12.71 13.09 -5.80
N THR A 205 -12.40 13.75 -4.70
CA THR A 205 -12.34 15.22 -4.62
C THR A 205 -10.88 15.60 -4.48
N SER A 206 -10.36 16.39 -5.43
CA SER A 206 -8.97 16.82 -5.43
C SER A 206 -8.82 18.12 -6.23
N ALA A 207 -7.86 18.96 -5.87
CA ALA A 207 -7.37 20.06 -6.73
C ALA A 207 -6.12 19.65 -7.55
N GLY A 208 -5.54 18.49 -7.25
CA GLY A 208 -4.27 18.00 -7.79
C GLY A 208 -4.41 16.84 -8.78
N ASN A 209 -3.25 16.29 -9.16
CA ASN A 209 -3.19 15.02 -9.90
C ASN A 209 -3.31 13.86 -8.92
N TRP A 210 -4.02 12.81 -9.31
CA TRP A 210 -4.21 11.63 -8.47
C TRP A 210 -4.09 10.33 -9.25
N SER A 211 -3.79 9.26 -8.51
CA SER A 211 -3.82 7.87 -8.97
C SER A 211 -4.50 7.00 -7.91
N VAL A 212 -5.28 6.03 -8.36
CA VAL A 212 -5.89 5.00 -7.52
C VAL A 212 -5.66 3.65 -8.19
N GLU A 213 -4.94 2.76 -7.53
CA GLU A 213 -4.74 1.38 -7.95
C GLU A 213 -5.56 0.43 -7.08
N PHE A 214 -6.46 -0.32 -7.71
CA PHE A 214 -7.21 -1.40 -7.10
C PHE A 214 -6.38 -2.69 -7.18
N ALA A 215 -6.18 -3.36 -6.06
CA ALA A 215 -5.55 -4.68 -6.01
C ALA A 215 -6.34 -5.64 -5.10
N PRO A 216 -6.29 -6.96 -5.33
CA PRO A 216 -6.90 -7.94 -4.43
C PRO A 216 -6.36 -7.82 -3.01
N VAL A 217 -7.21 -8.02 -2.00
CA VAL A 217 -6.79 -8.00 -0.58
C VAL A 217 -5.67 -9.01 -0.30
N SER A 218 -5.63 -10.11 -1.04
CA SER A 218 -4.58 -11.12 -0.96
C SER A 218 -3.18 -10.66 -1.37
N THR A 219 -3.05 -9.46 -1.94
CA THR A 219 -1.76 -8.84 -2.32
C THR A 219 -1.20 -7.91 -1.24
N ALA A 220 -1.93 -7.69 -0.14
CA ALA A 220 -1.43 -6.88 0.97
C ALA A 220 -0.17 -7.50 1.57
N SER A 221 0.74 -6.65 2.03
CA SER A 221 2.00 -7.09 2.64
C SER A 221 1.72 -7.95 3.87
N MET A 222 2.51 -9.01 4.06
CA MET A 222 2.54 -9.78 5.31
C MET A 222 3.68 -9.36 6.23
N ASP A 223 4.55 -8.47 5.76
CA ASP A 223 5.71 -8.01 6.50
C ASP A 223 5.26 -6.94 7.49
N LEU A 224 5.19 -7.32 8.77
CA LEU A 224 5.07 -6.35 9.85
C LEU A 224 6.36 -5.53 9.94
N GLY A 225 6.24 -4.22 10.17
CA GLY A 225 7.38 -3.34 10.25
C GLY A 225 6.96 -1.88 10.34
N GLN A 226 7.54 -1.05 9.49
CA GLN A 226 7.34 0.40 9.50
C GLN A 226 6.48 0.84 8.33
N GLY A 227 5.73 1.93 8.52
CA GLY A 227 5.06 2.65 7.46
C GLY A 227 4.99 4.14 7.76
N THR A 228 4.52 4.93 6.80
CA THR A 228 4.53 6.41 6.85
C THR A 228 3.16 7.05 6.64
N SER A 229 2.11 6.26 6.46
CA SER A 229 0.75 6.68 6.15
C SER A 229 -0.21 5.52 6.43
N ASN A 230 -1.46 5.61 5.95
CA ASN A 230 -2.39 4.49 5.96
C ASN A 230 -1.79 3.28 5.23
N ASP A 231 -2.04 2.09 5.78
CA ASP A 231 -1.62 0.85 5.17
C ASP A 231 -2.56 -0.31 5.53
N VAL A 232 -2.43 -1.39 4.77
CA VAL A 232 -3.23 -2.60 4.92
C VAL A 232 -2.33 -3.82 4.84
N LEU A 233 -2.32 -4.62 5.91
CA LEU A 233 -1.47 -5.80 6.05
C LEU A 233 -2.31 -7.07 6.17
N LEU A 234 -1.76 -8.19 5.68
CA LEU A 234 -2.26 -9.53 5.98
C LEU A 234 -1.48 -10.09 7.17
N TYR A 235 -2.19 -10.76 8.08
CA TYR A 235 -1.57 -11.43 9.21
C TYR A 235 -2.10 -12.86 9.33
N GLY A 236 -1.18 -13.83 9.21
CA GLY A 236 -1.44 -15.25 9.38
C GLY A 236 -0.85 -15.86 10.65
N GLY A 237 -0.28 -15.03 11.54
CA GLY A 237 0.42 -15.50 12.74
C GLY A 237 -0.51 -15.85 13.90
N GLY A 238 0.08 -16.33 14.99
CA GLY A 238 -0.64 -16.68 16.22
C GLY A 238 -1.13 -15.46 17.00
N ALA A 239 -2.03 -15.67 17.96
CA ALA A 239 -2.42 -14.62 18.89
C ALA A 239 -1.26 -14.24 19.82
N GLY A 240 -1.18 -12.97 20.23
CA GLY A 240 -0.16 -12.52 21.19
C GLY A 240 0.00 -11.01 21.26
N PRO A 241 0.88 -10.52 22.16
CA PRO A 241 1.13 -9.10 22.29
C PRO A 241 1.88 -8.56 21.06
N MET A 242 1.43 -7.42 20.53
CA MET A 242 2.15 -6.65 19.52
C MET A 242 2.51 -5.28 20.09
N THR A 243 3.77 -4.89 19.94
CA THR A 243 4.21 -3.51 20.20
C THR A 243 3.85 -2.65 19.01
N VAL A 244 3.18 -1.53 19.28
CA VAL A 244 2.72 -0.56 18.30
C VAL A 244 3.29 0.81 18.66
N GLN A 245 3.86 1.50 17.68
CA GLN A 245 4.39 2.85 17.84
C GLN A 245 3.74 3.78 16.82
N SER A 246 3.10 4.84 17.31
CA SER A 246 2.74 6.02 16.51
C SER A 246 3.87 7.04 16.66
N LEU A 247 4.47 7.41 15.53
CA LEU A 247 5.57 8.38 15.45
C LEU A 247 5.11 9.73 14.86
N THR A 248 3.78 9.93 14.77
CA THR A 248 3.14 11.16 14.30
C THR A 248 2.50 11.94 15.45
N SER A 249 2.30 13.24 15.27
CA SER A 249 1.49 14.07 16.17
C SER A 249 -0.03 13.96 15.89
N GLY A 250 -0.41 13.37 14.75
CA GLY A 250 -1.80 13.19 14.33
C GLY A 250 -2.44 11.91 14.87
N ASP A 251 -3.53 11.50 14.22
CA ASP A 251 -4.28 10.33 14.63
C ASP A 251 -3.61 9.04 14.14
N PHE A 252 -3.74 7.99 14.96
CA PHE A 252 -3.33 6.63 14.66
C PHE A 252 -4.40 5.67 15.14
N THR A 253 -4.91 4.84 14.23
CA THR A 253 -5.82 3.75 14.55
C THR A 253 -5.33 2.47 13.90
N MET A 254 -5.51 1.35 14.61
CA MET A 254 -5.29 0.02 14.04
C MET A 254 -6.51 -0.85 14.32
N THR A 255 -7.08 -1.40 13.25
CA THR A 255 -8.28 -2.22 13.29
C THR A 255 -8.01 -3.56 12.62
N SER A 256 -8.57 -4.64 13.16
CA SER A 256 -8.46 -5.98 12.58
C SER A 256 -9.80 -6.49 12.02
N PHE A 257 -9.71 -7.28 10.94
CA PHE A 257 -10.83 -7.95 10.29
C PHE A 257 -10.51 -9.44 10.11
N ALA A 258 -11.15 -10.30 10.90
CA ALA A 258 -10.97 -11.75 10.86
C ALA A 258 -11.84 -12.46 9.79
N GLY A 259 -12.73 -11.71 9.13
CA GLY A 259 -13.52 -12.17 7.98
C GLY A 259 -14.65 -13.17 8.26
N SER A 260 -14.54 -13.99 9.30
CA SER A 260 -15.63 -14.80 9.84
C SER A 260 -16.68 -13.95 10.57
N ASP A 261 -16.24 -12.86 11.18
CA ASP A 261 -17.07 -11.77 11.71
C ASP A 261 -16.87 -10.54 10.81
N PRO A 262 -17.94 -9.99 10.21
CA PRO A 262 -17.85 -8.77 9.41
C PRO A 262 -17.59 -7.52 10.25
N ARG A 263 -17.59 -7.62 11.59
CA ARG A 263 -17.35 -6.50 12.49
C ARG A 263 -15.84 -6.24 12.64
N PRO A 264 -15.39 -5.00 12.43
CA PRO A 264 -14.04 -4.61 12.80
C PRO A 264 -13.80 -4.77 14.31
N THR A 265 -12.61 -5.19 14.69
CA THR A 265 -12.12 -5.12 16.07
C THR A 265 -11.05 -4.04 16.16
N GLU A 266 -11.34 -2.94 16.85
CA GLU A 266 -10.36 -1.90 17.13
C GLU A 266 -9.31 -2.44 18.11
N LEU A 267 -8.04 -2.39 17.70
CA LEU A 267 -6.91 -2.82 18.52
C LEU A 267 -6.31 -1.66 19.31
N THR A 268 -6.26 -0.47 18.71
CA THR A 268 -5.88 0.77 19.39
C THR A 268 -6.36 1.99 18.59
N SER A 269 -6.61 3.09 19.29
CA SER A 269 -6.92 4.41 18.75
C SER A 269 -6.24 5.45 19.63
N GLN A 270 -5.34 6.24 19.03
CA GLN A 270 -4.46 7.18 19.73
C GLN A 270 -4.29 8.45 18.91
N THR A 271 -4.03 9.56 19.60
CA THR A 271 -3.63 10.82 18.99
C THR A 271 -2.28 11.21 19.55
N GLY A 272 -1.35 11.57 18.66
CA GLY A 272 0.01 11.96 19.02
C GLY A 272 1.00 10.80 19.14
N TRP A 273 2.21 11.14 19.58
CA TRP A 273 3.28 10.17 19.78
C TRP A 273 2.90 9.16 20.85
N TRP A 274 2.93 7.88 20.49
CA TRP A 274 2.49 6.81 21.38
C TRP A 274 3.29 5.54 21.15
N THR A 275 3.50 4.78 22.23
CA THR A 275 4.04 3.42 22.17
C THR A 275 3.32 2.58 23.21
N GLY A 276 2.80 1.43 22.80
CA GLY A 276 2.11 0.52 23.70
C GLY A 276 2.06 -0.91 23.15
N GLN A 277 1.48 -1.81 23.95
CA GLN A 277 1.17 -3.16 23.52
C GLN A 277 -0.33 -3.28 23.26
N VAL A 278 -0.67 -4.03 22.22
CA VAL A 278 -2.04 -4.45 21.91
C VAL A 278 -2.10 -5.97 21.86
N ASP A 279 -3.23 -6.55 22.22
CA ASP A 279 -3.47 -7.99 22.07
C ASP A 279 -3.93 -8.27 20.63
N LEU A 280 -3.05 -8.87 19.85
CA LEU A 280 -3.34 -9.25 18.48
C LEU A 280 -4.03 -10.62 18.44
N PRO A 281 -5.21 -10.75 17.79
CA PRO A 281 -5.86 -12.04 17.59
C PRO A 281 -5.05 -12.99 16.70
N GLU A 282 -5.38 -14.28 16.76
CA GLU A 282 -4.86 -15.26 15.81
C GLU A 282 -5.40 -14.96 14.40
N GLY A 283 -4.53 -15.08 13.39
CA GLY A 283 -4.90 -14.98 11.99
C GLY A 283 -5.74 -16.17 11.49
N PRO A 284 -6.21 -16.13 10.23
CA PRO A 284 -5.95 -15.09 9.25
C PRO A 284 -6.79 -13.83 9.50
N LEU A 285 -6.16 -12.66 9.36
CA LEU A 285 -6.81 -11.36 9.52
C LEU A 285 -6.21 -10.29 8.60
N VAL A 286 -7.01 -9.27 8.28
CA VAL A 286 -6.54 -8.02 7.66
C VAL A 286 -6.35 -6.98 8.75
N LEU A 287 -5.17 -6.37 8.83
CA LEU A 287 -4.90 -5.20 9.64
C LEU A 287 -5.07 -3.95 8.79
N VAL A 288 -5.91 -3.02 9.23
CA VAL A 288 -6.06 -1.70 8.63
C VAL A 288 -5.47 -0.68 9.58
N ILE A 289 -4.48 0.05 9.08
CA ILE A 289 -3.78 1.10 9.80
C ILE A 289 -4.23 2.42 9.17
N ASN A 290 -4.84 3.29 9.96
CA ASN A 290 -5.02 4.68 9.55
C ASN A 290 -4.05 5.54 10.37
N SER A 291 -3.17 6.28 9.70
CA SER A 291 -2.17 7.09 10.36
C SER A 291 -1.84 8.34 9.57
N ASP A 292 -1.78 9.46 10.28
CA ASP A 292 -1.31 10.74 9.73
C ASP A 292 0.23 10.82 9.63
N GLY A 293 0.95 9.71 9.77
CA GLY A 293 2.40 9.71 9.62
C GLY A 293 3.06 8.38 9.95
N ALA A 294 4.31 8.46 10.40
CA ALA A 294 5.13 7.28 10.61
C ALA A 294 4.64 6.40 11.77
N TRP A 295 4.77 5.09 11.60
CA TRP A 295 4.45 4.09 12.61
C TRP A 295 5.36 2.87 12.51
N ASN A 296 5.38 2.06 13.56
CA ASN A 296 6.14 0.81 13.62
C ASN A 296 5.37 -0.27 14.39
N LEU A 297 5.38 -1.50 13.86
CA LEU A 297 4.72 -2.68 14.42
C LEU A 297 5.74 -3.78 14.65
N GLN A 298 5.72 -4.38 15.84
CA GLN A 298 6.61 -5.49 16.17
C GLN A 298 5.89 -6.51 17.06
N ILE A 299 5.88 -7.78 16.66
CA ILE A 299 5.37 -8.85 17.52
C ILE A 299 6.23 -8.95 18.79
N GLY A 300 5.58 -8.89 19.95
CA GLY A 300 6.19 -9.20 21.23
C GLY A 300 6.33 -10.71 21.36
N PHE A 301 7.54 -11.24 21.31
CA PHE A 301 7.75 -12.64 21.66
C PHE A 301 7.53 -12.81 23.17
N ILE A 302 6.58 -13.67 23.53
CA ILE A 302 6.54 -14.22 24.89
C ILE A 302 7.67 -15.25 24.95
N THR A 303 8.78 -14.93 25.62
CA THR A 303 9.74 -15.98 26.01
C THR A 303 9.04 -16.92 26.98
N GLN A 304 8.74 -18.14 26.54
CA GLN A 304 8.39 -19.25 27.43
C GLN A 304 9.59 -19.67 28.26
#